data_AF-A0A2P8WKU5-F1
#
_entry.id   AF-A0A2P8WKU5-F1
#
_cell.length_a   1.000
_cell.length_b   1.000
_cell.length_c   1.000
_cell.angle_alpha   90.00
_cell.angle_beta   90.00
_cell.angle_gamma   90.00
#
_symmetry.space_group_name_H-M   'P 1'
#
loop_
_entity.id
_entity.type
_entity.pdbx_description
1 polymer ?
#
loop_
_entity_poly.entity_id
_entity_poly.type
_entity_poly.pdbx_seq_one_letter_code
_entity_poly.pdbx_strand_id
1 'polypeptide(L)' 'MTLILGAAEGGLPFPFVAVYAVGFVAAVAIGSIAWYNSKRPAGWEDKERPDFIPDVKKEEDQE' A
#
# COMPACT_ATOMS: atom_id res chain seq x y z
N MET A 1 -12.14 15.88 37.61
CA MET A 1 -11.85 16.21 36.20
C MET A 1 -10.35 16.10 35.98
N THR A 2 -9.81 14.87 35.90
CA THR A 2 -8.34 14.65 35.81
C THR A 2 -8.01 13.35 35.06
N LEU A 3 -8.87 12.90 34.14
CA LEU A 3 -8.65 11.64 33.40
C LEU A 3 -8.08 11.82 31.98
N ILE A 4 -7.83 13.07 31.54
CA ILE A 4 -7.36 13.35 30.16
C ILE A 4 -5.96 13.99 30.13
N LEU A 5 -5.26 14.10 31.27
CA LEU A 5 -3.93 14.72 31.30
C LEU A 5 -2.74 13.74 31.28
N GLY A 6 -2.98 12.42 31.33
CA GLY A 6 -1.90 11.41 31.43
C GLY A 6 -1.50 10.71 30.13
N ALA A 7 -2.11 11.02 28.99
CA ALA A 7 -1.86 10.29 27.74
C ALA A 7 -0.73 10.89 26.87
N ALA A 8 -0.15 12.02 27.28
CA ALA A 8 0.74 12.83 26.44
C ALA A 8 2.23 12.75 26.79
N GLU A 9 2.67 11.74 27.58
CA GLU A 9 4.09 11.57 27.93
C GLU A 9 4.75 10.29 27.39
N GLY A 10 4.02 9.46 26.64
CA GLY A 10 4.57 8.26 26.00
C GLY A 10 4.40 8.34 24.49
N GLY A 11 5.50 8.24 23.73
CA GLY A 11 5.44 8.07 22.28
C GLY A 11 4.55 6.86 21.88
N LEU A 12 4.12 6.81 20.62
CA LEU A 12 3.31 5.70 20.12
C LEU A 12 3.97 4.35 20.48
N PRO A 13 3.22 3.38 21.01
CA PRO A 13 3.78 2.06 21.34
C PRO A 13 4.51 1.47 20.14
N PHE A 14 5.73 0.97 20.36
CA PHE A 14 6.53 0.33 19.30
C PHE A 14 5.73 -0.66 18.42
N PRO A 15 4.94 -1.61 18.97
CA PRO A 15 4.19 -2.55 18.13
C PRO A 15 3.15 -1.86 17.24
N PHE A 16 2.55 -0.75 17.70
CA PHE A 16 1.60 0.02 16.89
C PHE A 16 2.30 0.64 15.67
N VAL A 17 3.44 1.31 15.91
CA VAL A 17 4.22 1.92 14.82
C VAL A 17 4.74 0.86 13.84
N ALA A 18 5.22 -0.27 14.36
CA ALA A 18 5.74 -1.36 13.55
C ALA A 18 4.67 -1.94 12.61
N VAL A 19 3.49 -2.28 13.13
CA VAL A 19 2.39 -2.80 12.31
C VAL A 19 1.91 -1.76 11.30
N TYR A 20 1.79 -0.50 11.71
CA TYR A 20 1.39 0.58 10.81
C TYR A 20 2.37 0.77 9.65
N ALA A 21 3.68 0.81 9.94
CA ALA A 21 4.71 0.98 8.92
C ALA A 21 4.75 -0.21 7.95
N VAL A 22 4.71 -1.45 8.45
CA VAL A 22 4.70 -2.65 7.61
C VAL A 22 3.44 -2.70 6.74
N GLY A 23 2.27 -2.42 7.32
CA GLY A 23 1.01 -2.36 6.60
C GLY A 23 1.00 -1.29 5.51
N PHE A 24 1.55 -0.11 5.80
CA PHE A 24 1.70 0.96 4.82
C PHE A 24 2.61 0.56 3.65
N VAL A 25 3.78 -0.03 3.95
CA VAL A 25 4.70 -0.53 2.91
C VAL A 25 4.03 -1.59 2.04
N ALA A 26 3.31 -2.53 2.66
CA ALA A 26 2.56 -3.55 1.93
C ALA A 26 1.48 -2.93 1.04
N ALA A 27 0.72 -1.95 1.55
CA ALA A 27 -0.33 -1.27 0.80
C ALA A 27 0.22 -0.50 -0.40
N VAL A 28 1.33 0.24 -0.23
CA VAL A 28 1.98 0.96 -1.33
C VAL A 28 2.54 -0.02 -2.36
N ALA A 29 3.19 -1.10 -1.94
CA ALA A 29 3.75 -2.10 -2.84
C ALA A 29 2.66 -2.78 -3.68
N ILE A 30 1.63 -3.34 -3.03
CA ILE A 30 0.54 -4.04 -3.70
C ILE A 30 -0.27 -3.08 -4.58
N GLY A 31 -0.59 -1.88 -4.07
CA GLY A 31 -1.30 -0.85 -4.83
C GLY A 31 -0.54 -0.41 -6.07
N SER A 32 0.78 -0.24 -5.98
CA SER A 32 1.62 0.09 -7.14
C SER A 32 1.59 -1.04 -8.18
N ILE A 33 1.78 -2.30 -7.75
CA ILE A 33 1.73 -3.45 -8.66
C ILE A 33 0.37 -3.52 -9.35
N ALA A 34 -0.72 -3.38 -8.60
CA ALA A 34 -2.08 -3.40 -9.15
C ALA A 34 -2.34 -2.25 -10.12
N TRP A 35 -1.86 -1.04 -9.83
CA TRP A 35 -2.02 0.12 -10.70
C TRP A 35 -1.29 -0.07 -12.04
N TYR A 36 -0.04 -0.52 -12.01
CA TYR A 36 0.75 -0.77 -13.21
C TYR A 36 0.27 -1.97 -14.05
N ASN A 37 -0.44 -2.92 -13.44
CA ASN A 37 -1.12 -4.03 -14.14
C ASN A 37 -2.57 -3.68 -14.55
N SER A 38 -3.06 -2.48 -14.21
CA SER A 38 -4.39 -2.00 -14.61
C SER A 38 -4.38 -1.46 -16.05
N LYS A 39 -5.57 -1.12 -16.55
CA LYS A 39 -5.70 -0.40 -17.82
C LYS A 39 -5.02 0.96 -17.72
N ARG A 40 -4.23 1.32 -18.73
CA ARG A 40 -3.57 2.62 -18.81
C ARG A 40 -4.62 3.74 -18.88
N PRO A 41 -4.46 4.85 -18.14
CA PRO A 41 -5.34 6.01 -18.27
C PRO A 41 -5.15 6.67 -19.64
N ALA A 42 -6.12 7.47 -20.06
CA ALA A 42 -6.03 8.18 -21.35
C ALA A 42 -4.80 9.11 -21.39
N GLY A 43 -4.06 9.10 -22.50
CA GLY A 43 -2.83 9.88 -22.69
C GLY A 43 -1.56 9.21 -22.14
N TRP A 44 -1.64 7.95 -21.70
CA TRP A 44 -0.52 7.13 -21.23
C TRP A 44 -0.26 5.91 -22.13
N GLU A 45 -0.81 5.90 -23.34
CA GLU A 45 -0.68 4.80 -24.29
C GLU A 45 0.79 4.56 -24.65
N ASP A 46 1.59 5.62 -24.80
CA ASP A 46 3.01 5.56 -25.13
C ASP A 46 3.95 5.35 -23.91
N LYS A 47 3.40 5.22 -22.69
CA LYS A 47 4.20 5.06 -21.47
C LYS A 47 4.42 3.60 -21.14
N GLU A 48 5.69 3.19 -21.15
CA GLU A 48 6.08 1.85 -20.72
C GLU A 48 5.97 1.67 -19.21
N ARG A 49 5.58 0.46 -18.82
CA ARG A 49 5.56 0.02 -17.42
C ARG A 49 7.00 -0.25 -16.97
N PRO A 50 7.39 0.09 -15.72
CA PRO A 50 8.73 -0.22 -15.24
C PRO A 50 9.02 -1.73 -15.19
N ASP A 51 10.24 -2.13 -15.54
CA ASP A 51 10.65 -3.56 -15.66
C ASP A 51 10.59 -4.35 -14.35
N PHE A 52 10.70 -3.68 -13.20
CA PHE A 52 10.68 -4.34 -11.88
C PHE A 52 9.28 -4.71 -11.41
N ILE A 53 8.22 -4.25 -12.09
CA ILE A 53 6.86 -4.61 -11.72
C ILE A 53 6.56 -6.02 -12.27
N PRO A 54 6.16 -6.98 -11.43
CA PRO A 54 5.75 -8.29 -11.91
C PRO A 54 4.44 -8.19 -12.71
N ASP A 55 4.31 -9.00 -13.76
CA ASP A 55 3.04 -9.15 -14.48
C ASP A 55 2.11 -10.06 -13.67
N VAL A 56 0.99 -9.50 -13.22
CA VAL A 56 -0.05 -10.25 -12.51
C VAL A 56 -1.13 -10.59 -13.52
N LYS A 57 -1.05 -11.77 -14.11
CA LYS A 57 -2.15 -12.30 -14.93
C LYS A 57 -3.31 -12.58 -13.99
N LYS A 58 -4.50 -12.08 -14.33
CA LYS A 58 -5.73 -12.60 -13.72
C LYS A 58 -5.82 -14.04 -14.18
N GLU A 59 -5.78 -14.98 -13.23
CA GLU A 59 -6.38 -16.28 -13.47
C GLU A 59 -7.86 -15.97 -13.72
N GLU A 60 -8.28 -15.97 -14.98
CA GLU A 60 -9.70 -16.03 -15.29
C GLU A 60 -10.21 -17.27 -14.54
N ASP A 61 -11.20 -17.02 -13.69
CA ASP A 61 -11.79 -17.97 -12.77
C ASP A 61 -11.86 -19.36 -13.43
N GLN A 62 -11.15 -20.34 -12.86
CA GLN A 62 -11.44 -21.74 -13.15
C GLN A 62 -12.86 -21.96 -12.63
N GLU A 63 -13.85 -21.95 -13.54
CA GLU A 63 -15.24 -22.34 -13.27
C GLU A 63 -15.34 -23.70 -12.54
#